data_AF-A0A958WGZ9-F1
#
_entry.id   AF-A0A958WGZ9-F1
#
_cell.length_a   1.000
_cell.length_b   1.000
_cell.length_c   1.000
_cell.angle_alpha   90.00
_cell.angle_beta   90.00
_cell.angle_gamma   90.00
#
_symmetry.space_group_name_H-M   'P 1'
#
loop_
_entity.id
_entity.type
_entity.pdbx_description
1 polymer ?
#
loop_
_entity_poly.entity_id
_entity_poly.type
_entity_poly.pdbx_seq_one_letter_code
_entity_poly.pdbx_strand_id
1 'polypeptide(L)'
;MRPGNNILHFAKVIGLLLIVAMIWLTANRTSAPARYSNDQPKATGNFAEGGAEGTWTWWYPNGKKMSEGVFVKGKRNGIWHTWYGHGQKKSEATYKDDKLNGPYTTWHENGKIKSLRHYKDDLLDGAQQYYDTAGILIMEKFYIGGEVATKGKDNNNH
;
A
#
# COMPACT_ATOMS: atom_id res chain seq x y z
N MET A 1 -11.66 72.19 20.77
CA MET A 1 -12.20 70.85 20.41
C MET A 1 -11.17 70.14 19.55
N ARG A 2 -10.62 69.01 20.01
CA ARG A 2 -9.77 68.12 19.20
C ARG A 2 -10.46 66.76 19.12
N PRO A 3 -10.85 66.26 17.95
CA PRO A 3 -11.42 64.92 17.84
C PRO A 3 -10.32 63.85 17.74
N GLY A 4 -10.29 63.00 18.76
CA GLY A 4 -10.23 61.53 18.70
C GLY A 4 -9.23 60.81 17.78
N ASN A 5 -8.13 60.33 18.38
CA ASN A 5 -7.33 59.22 17.87
C ASN A 5 -8.10 57.89 18.06
N ASN A 6 -8.74 57.38 17.00
CA ASN A 6 -9.36 56.04 16.99
C ASN A 6 -8.75 55.08 15.95
N ILE A 7 -7.57 55.40 15.42
CA ILE A 7 -6.90 54.56 14.41
C ILE A 7 -6.04 53.46 15.07
N LEU A 8 -5.77 53.54 16.39
CA LEU A 8 -4.83 52.63 17.06
C LEU A 8 -5.44 51.29 17.51
N HIS A 9 -6.76 51.13 17.55
CA HIS A 9 -7.41 49.88 17.97
C HIS A 9 -7.66 48.87 16.83
N PHE A 10 -7.74 49.31 15.57
CA PHE A 10 -7.98 48.41 14.43
C PHE A 10 -6.72 47.70 13.91
N ALA A 11 -5.53 48.26 14.14
CA ALA A 11 -4.27 47.68 13.67
C ALA A 11 -3.86 46.40 14.42
N LYS A 12 -4.37 46.14 15.63
CA LYS A 12 -3.98 44.97 16.44
C LYS A 12 -4.77 43.69 16.13
N VAL A 13 -5.95 43.78 15.50
CA VAL A 13 -6.79 42.61 15.19
C VAL A 13 -6.45 41.99 13.82
N ILE A 14 -6.03 42.80 12.84
CA ILE A 14 -5.66 42.33 11.49
C ILE A 14 -4.30 41.61 11.52
N GLY A 15 -3.36 42.04 12.37
CA GLY A 15 -2.08 41.36 12.56
C GLY A 15 -2.22 39.95 13.15
N LEU A 16 -3.21 39.72 14.02
CA LEU A 16 -3.44 38.43 14.66
C LEU A 16 -4.07 37.39 13.70
N LEU A 17 -4.93 37.83 12.77
CA LEU A 17 -5.54 36.95 11.76
C LEU A 17 -4.53 36.48 10.69
N LEU A 18 -3.56 37.32 10.31
CA LEU A 18 -2.50 36.93 9.37
C LEU A 18 -1.51 35.95 10.00
N ILE A 19 -1.24 36.05 11.30
CA ILE A 19 -0.37 35.09 12.01
C ILE A 19 -1.08 33.75 12.19
N VAL A 20 -2.39 33.72 12.50
CA VAL A 20 -3.16 32.47 12.54
C VAL A 20 -3.25 31.82 11.15
N ALA A 21 -3.44 32.61 10.07
CA ALA A 21 -3.40 32.09 8.70
C ALA A 21 -2.02 31.52 8.32
N MET A 22 -0.92 32.13 8.77
CA MET A 22 0.44 31.60 8.57
C MET A 22 0.73 30.35 9.42
N ILE A 23 0.11 30.21 10.60
CA ILE A 23 0.18 28.98 11.42
C ILE A 23 -0.61 27.85 10.75
N TRP A 24 -1.78 28.13 10.15
CA TRP A 24 -2.49 27.16 9.31
C TRP A 24 -1.71 26.80 8.03
N LEU A 25 -1.01 27.75 7.40
CA LEU A 25 -0.18 27.50 6.21
C LEU A 25 1.12 26.73 6.50
N THR A 26 1.61 26.72 7.75
CA THR A 26 2.84 26.00 8.14
C THR A 26 2.55 24.65 8.79
N ALA A 27 1.37 24.45 9.39
CA ALA A 27 0.98 23.19 10.03
C ALA A 27 0.73 22.03 9.05
N ASN A 28 0.44 22.32 7.77
CA ASN A 28 0.16 21.32 6.74
C ASN A 28 1.30 21.17 5.70
N ARG A 29 2.57 21.27 6.13
CA ARG A 29 3.68 20.78 5.31
C ARG A 29 3.65 19.24 5.25
N THR A 30 2.73 18.72 4.45
CA THR A 30 2.92 17.39 3.85
C THR A 30 4.21 17.50 3.03
N SER A 31 5.18 16.63 3.31
CA SER A 31 6.38 16.55 2.50
C SER A 31 5.95 16.28 1.05
N ALA A 32 6.36 17.15 0.13
CA ALA A 32 6.08 16.93 -1.28
C ALA A 32 6.61 15.53 -1.66
N PRO A 33 5.81 14.70 -2.35
CA PRO A 33 6.25 13.35 -2.68
C PRO A 33 7.51 13.40 -3.53
N ALA A 34 8.43 12.46 -3.32
CA ALA A 34 9.62 12.34 -4.17
C ALA A 34 9.20 12.24 -5.64
N ARG A 35 9.85 12.97 -6.54
CA ARG A 35 9.52 13.02 -7.97
C ARG A 35 10.59 12.36 -8.84
N TYR A 36 10.18 11.88 -10.01
CA TYR A 36 11.09 11.48 -11.10
C TYR A 36 11.63 12.73 -11.82
N SER A 37 12.58 12.52 -12.75
CA SER A 37 13.16 13.60 -13.55
C SER A 37 12.16 14.33 -14.46
N ASN A 38 11.01 13.72 -14.74
CA ASN A 38 9.89 14.29 -15.47
C ASN A 38 8.82 14.93 -14.53
N ASP A 39 9.20 15.27 -13.29
CA ASP A 39 8.33 15.83 -12.25
C ASP A 39 7.16 14.95 -11.78
N GLN A 40 7.01 13.74 -12.31
CA GLN A 40 5.97 12.82 -11.89
C GLN A 40 6.24 12.31 -10.45
N PRO A 41 5.25 12.27 -9.55
CA PRO A 41 5.44 11.72 -8.22
C PRO A 41 5.77 10.21 -8.28
N LYS A 42 6.78 9.80 -7.52
CA LYS A 42 7.15 8.39 -7.29
C LYS A 42 6.12 7.67 -6.43
N ALA A 43 5.48 8.40 -5.51
CA ALA A 43 4.47 7.89 -4.61
C ALA A 43 3.45 8.98 -4.25
N THR A 44 2.21 8.60 -3.96
CA THR A 44 1.15 9.47 -3.47
C THR A 44 0.43 8.77 -2.33
N GLY A 45 0.23 9.48 -1.22
CA GLY A 45 -0.42 8.95 -0.02
C GLY A 45 -0.40 9.98 1.10
N ASN A 46 -1.02 9.64 2.23
CA ASN A 46 -1.11 10.53 3.39
C ASN A 46 -0.32 9.97 4.58
N PHE A 47 0.03 10.87 5.49
CA PHE A 47 0.62 10.54 6.79
C PHE A 47 -0.30 11.02 7.91
N ALA A 48 -0.37 10.26 8.98
CA ALA A 48 -1.00 10.60 10.25
C ALA A 48 0.01 10.41 11.40
N GLU A 49 -0.42 10.66 12.64
CA GLU A 49 0.43 10.56 13.85
C GLU A 49 1.14 9.19 13.99
N GLY A 50 0.54 8.12 13.43
CA GLY A 50 1.10 6.76 13.40
C GLY A 50 1.92 6.39 12.16
N GLY A 51 2.23 7.34 11.27
CA GLY A 51 2.96 7.09 10.01
C GLY A 51 2.05 7.09 8.78
N ALA A 52 2.38 6.25 7.78
CA ALA A 52 1.60 6.15 6.54
C ALA A 52 0.14 5.74 6.84
N GLU A 53 -0.82 6.41 6.21
CA GLU A 53 -2.25 6.21 6.44
C GLU A 53 -3.04 6.28 5.13
N GLY A 54 -4.05 5.43 5.01
CA GLY A 54 -4.93 5.37 3.85
C GLY A 54 -4.28 4.73 2.63
N THR A 55 -4.86 4.99 1.46
CA THR A 55 -4.36 4.46 0.18
C THR A 55 -3.04 5.11 -0.20
N TRP A 56 -2.06 4.27 -0.47
CA TRP A 56 -0.78 4.64 -1.06
C TRP A 56 -0.65 4.04 -2.44
N THR A 57 -0.18 4.86 -3.38
CA THR A 57 0.07 4.47 -4.76
C THR A 57 1.49 4.84 -5.15
N TRP A 58 2.22 3.91 -5.75
CA TRP A 58 3.53 4.13 -6.34
C TRP A 58 3.44 4.04 -7.83
N TRP A 59 4.32 4.79 -8.50
CA TRP A 59 4.30 4.91 -9.95
C TRP A 59 5.65 4.59 -10.53
N TYR A 60 5.66 4.01 -11.73
CA TYR A 60 6.84 3.91 -12.57
C TYR A 60 7.17 5.27 -13.21
N PRO A 61 8.42 5.47 -13.71
CA PRO A 61 8.80 6.69 -14.43
C PRO A 61 7.94 6.97 -15.67
N ASN A 62 7.28 5.95 -16.21
CA ASN A 62 6.43 6.02 -17.40
C ASN A 62 4.96 6.37 -17.11
N GLY A 63 4.64 6.82 -15.89
CA GLY A 63 3.26 7.16 -15.52
C GLY A 63 2.37 5.99 -15.09
N LYS A 64 2.79 4.73 -15.25
CA LYS A 64 1.95 3.57 -14.91
C LYS A 64 2.06 3.22 -13.43
N LYS A 65 0.98 2.69 -12.84
CA LYS A 65 0.98 2.22 -11.45
C LYS A 65 2.03 1.11 -11.30
N MET A 66 2.78 1.18 -10.21
CA MET A 66 3.76 0.18 -9.79
C MET A 66 3.23 -0.67 -8.65
N SER A 67 2.65 -0.02 -7.63
CA SER A 67 2.06 -0.68 -6.47
C SER A 67 0.96 0.19 -5.88
N GLU A 68 -0.02 -0.43 -5.22
CA GLU A 68 -1.08 0.25 -4.51
C GLU A 68 -1.61 -0.60 -3.38
N GLY A 69 -1.94 0.03 -2.26
CA GLY A 69 -2.57 -0.65 -1.13
C GLY A 69 -2.83 0.33 0.00
N VAL A 70 -3.40 -0.18 1.09
CA VAL A 70 -3.77 0.64 2.24
C VAL A 70 -2.75 0.47 3.37
N PHE A 71 -2.39 1.57 4.01
CA PHE A 71 -1.76 1.58 5.31
C PHE A 71 -2.75 2.00 6.40
N VAL A 72 -2.60 1.39 7.57
CA VAL A 72 -3.27 1.78 8.82
C VAL A 72 -2.19 1.86 9.89
N LYS A 73 -2.03 3.03 10.52
CA LYS A 73 -1.00 3.28 11.54
C LYS A 73 0.41 2.86 11.08
N GLY A 74 0.76 3.21 9.85
CA GLY A 74 2.06 2.93 9.27
C GLY A 74 2.28 1.50 8.78
N LYS A 75 1.31 0.59 8.93
CA LYS A 75 1.42 -0.82 8.52
C LYS A 75 0.52 -1.17 7.35
N ARG A 76 0.99 -2.01 6.44
CA ARG A 76 0.20 -2.50 5.31
C ARG A 76 -0.99 -3.31 5.82
N ASN A 77 -2.16 -3.00 5.28
CA ASN A 77 -3.41 -3.65 5.64
C ASN A 77 -4.30 -3.81 4.40
N GLY A 78 -5.09 -4.88 4.35
CA GLY A 78 -5.97 -5.20 3.24
C GLY A 78 -5.23 -5.67 1.99
N ILE A 79 -5.84 -5.46 0.81
CA ILE A 79 -5.34 -5.97 -0.46
C ILE A 79 -4.30 -5.01 -1.06
N TRP A 80 -3.15 -5.57 -1.39
CA TRP A 80 -2.05 -4.89 -2.06
C TRP A 80 -1.85 -5.41 -3.46
N HIS A 81 -1.82 -4.49 -4.41
CA HIS A 81 -1.66 -4.77 -5.83
C HIS A 81 -0.29 -4.31 -6.30
N THR A 82 0.35 -5.09 -7.16
CA THR A 82 1.51 -4.64 -7.93
C THR A 82 1.31 -4.91 -9.41
N TRP A 83 1.96 -4.10 -10.24
CA TRP A 83 1.89 -4.19 -11.68
C TRP A 83 3.29 -4.26 -12.30
N TYR A 84 3.38 -4.83 -13.49
CA TYR A 84 4.55 -4.73 -14.35
C TYR A 84 4.67 -3.32 -14.94
N GLY A 85 5.87 -2.96 -15.40
CA GLY A 85 6.13 -1.64 -16.01
C GLY A 85 5.24 -1.34 -17.23
N HIS A 86 4.72 -2.36 -17.91
CA HIS A 86 3.78 -2.20 -19.01
C HIS A 86 2.31 -2.08 -18.56
N GLY A 87 2.02 -2.17 -17.26
CA GLY A 87 0.71 -1.90 -16.64
C GLY A 87 -0.13 -3.15 -16.35
N GLN A 88 0.34 -4.34 -16.69
CA GLN A 88 -0.38 -5.57 -16.39
C GLN A 88 -0.18 -5.97 -14.93
N LYS A 89 -1.20 -6.60 -14.33
CA LYS A 89 -1.15 -7.08 -12.95
C LYS A 89 0.00 -8.07 -12.77
N LYS A 90 0.80 -7.87 -11.72
CA LYS A 90 1.95 -8.70 -11.36
C LYS A 90 1.67 -9.50 -10.10
N SER A 91 1.05 -8.87 -9.10
CA SER A 91 0.65 -9.55 -7.88
C SER A 91 -0.52 -8.90 -7.15
N GLU A 92 -1.14 -9.68 -6.27
CA GLU A 92 -2.19 -9.31 -5.35
C GLU A 92 -1.96 -10.09 -4.06
N ALA A 93 -1.77 -9.39 -2.95
CA ALA A 93 -1.47 -9.98 -1.66
C ALA A 93 -2.35 -9.36 -0.58
N THR A 94 -2.89 -10.18 0.30
CA THR A 94 -3.60 -9.70 1.49
C THR A 94 -2.64 -9.53 2.65
N TYR A 95 -2.64 -8.33 3.23
CA TYR A 95 -1.84 -7.99 4.40
C TYR A 95 -2.71 -7.70 5.61
N LYS A 96 -2.20 -8.04 6.80
CA LYS A 96 -2.71 -7.62 8.09
C LYS A 96 -1.52 -7.22 8.96
N ASP A 97 -1.45 -5.95 9.34
CA ASP A 97 -0.38 -5.40 10.18
C ASP A 97 1.03 -5.75 9.66
N ASP A 98 1.26 -5.50 8.36
CA ASP A 98 2.47 -5.81 7.58
C ASP A 98 2.76 -7.29 7.26
N LYS A 99 1.99 -8.21 7.84
CA LYS A 99 2.13 -9.65 7.58
C LYS A 99 1.24 -10.09 6.45
N LEU A 100 1.72 -10.99 5.59
CA LEU A 100 0.89 -11.72 4.65
C LEU A 100 -0.12 -12.55 5.44
N ASN A 101 -1.40 -12.31 5.20
CA ASN A 101 -2.49 -12.98 5.90
C ASN A 101 -3.71 -13.05 4.99
N GLY A 102 -3.88 -14.20 4.33
CA GLY A 102 -4.87 -14.43 3.29
C GLY A 102 -4.25 -14.87 1.95
N PRO A 103 -4.99 -14.72 0.84
CA PRO A 103 -4.52 -15.13 -0.48
C PRO A 103 -3.35 -14.27 -0.98
N TYR A 104 -2.46 -14.91 -1.73
CA TYR A 104 -1.39 -14.28 -2.49
C TYR A 104 -1.32 -14.88 -3.89
N THR A 105 -1.75 -14.09 -4.87
CA THR A 105 -1.73 -14.43 -6.28
C THR A 105 -0.62 -13.67 -7.01
N THR A 106 0.06 -14.36 -7.92
CA THR A 106 0.97 -13.72 -8.89
C THR A 106 0.60 -14.12 -10.31
N TRP A 107 0.91 -13.25 -11.26
CA TRP A 107 0.64 -13.46 -12.68
C TRP A 107 1.94 -13.39 -13.48
N HIS A 108 1.97 -14.11 -14.60
CA HIS A 108 2.99 -13.94 -15.63
C HIS A 108 2.73 -12.66 -16.43
N GLU A 109 3.73 -12.21 -17.19
CA GLU A 109 3.61 -11.05 -18.08
C GLU A 109 2.61 -11.24 -19.21
N ASN A 110 2.11 -12.46 -19.47
CA ASN A 110 1.03 -12.73 -20.42
C ASN A 110 -0.38 -12.75 -19.79
N GLY A 111 -0.49 -12.48 -18.49
CA GLY A 111 -1.75 -12.31 -17.78
C GLY A 111 -2.28 -13.59 -17.18
N LYS A 112 -1.64 -14.73 -17.45
CA LYS A 112 -1.99 -16.01 -16.81
C LYS A 112 -1.46 -16.07 -15.39
N ILE A 113 -2.16 -16.80 -14.54
CA ILE A 113 -1.73 -17.04 -13.16
C ILE A 113 -0.37 -17.74 -13.19
N LYS A 114 0.53 -17.28 -12.33
CA LYS A 114 1.86 -17.86 -12.09
C LYS A 114 1.91 -18.64 -10.80
N SER A 115 1.26 -18.12 -9.75
CA SER A 115 1.14 -18.83 -8.47
C SER A 115 -0.12 -18.46 -7.73
N LEU A 116 -0.73 -19.43 -7.06
CA LEU A 116 -1.75 -19.23 -6.03
C LEU A 116 -1.19 -19.75 -4.71
N ARG A 117 -1.22 -18.92 -3.66
CA ARG A 117 -0.72 -19.26 -2.33
C ARG A 117 -1.67 -18.70 -1.28
N HIS A 118 -1.69 -19.33 -0.11
CA HIS A 118 -2.41 -18.81 1.05
C HIS A 118 -1.45 -18.70 2.23
N TYR A 119 -1.56 -17.58 2.95
CA TYR A 119 -0.68 -17.25 4.07
C TYR A 119 -1.49 -17.00 5.34
N LYS A 120 -0.90 -17.31 6.49
CA LYS A 120 -1.38 -16.93 7.81
C LYS A 120 -0.18 -16.45 8.61
N ASP A 121 -0.17 -15.16 8.95
CA ASP A 121 0.91 -14.51 9.69
C ASP A 121 2.31 -14.79 9.10
N ASP A 122 2.44 -14.55 7.79
CA ASP A 122 3.64 -14.78 6.95
C ASP A 122 4.01 -16.24 6.68
N LEU A 123 3.33 -17.21 7.29
CA LEU A 123 3.54 -18.63 7.05
C LEU A 123 2.60 -19.13 5.96
N LEU A 124 3.08 -20.01 5.07
CA LEU A 124 2.19 -20.71 4.14
C LEU A 124 1.23 -21.59 4.93
N ASP A 125 -0.06 -21.42 4.69
CA ASP A 125 -1.12 -22.12 5.41
C ASP A 125 -2.26 -22.36 4.44
N GLY A 126 -2.31 -23.54 3.84
CA GLY A 126 -3.21 -23.90 2.75
C GLY A 126 -2.49 -24.33 1.47
N ALA A 127 -3.20 -24.23 0.34
CA ALA A 127 -2.68 -24.65 -0.95
C ALA A 127 -1.62 -23.67 -1.49
N GLN A 128 -0.58 -24.25 -2.08
CA GLN A 128 0.40 -23.59 -2.91
C GLN A 128 0.39 -24.26 -4.27
N GLN A 129 0.11 -23.48 -5.31
CA GLN A 129 0.07 -23.93 -6.69
C GLN A 129 0.96 -23.04 -7.56
N TYR A 130 1.66 -23.65 -8.51
CA TYR A 130 2.43 -22.95 -9.53
C TYR A 130 1.99 -23.38 -10.91
N TYR A 131 2.00 -22.44 -11.83
CA TYR A 131 1.58 -22.63 -13.21
C TYR A 131 2.66 -22.10 -14.16
N ASP A 132 2.82 -22.75 -15.31
CA ASP A 132 3.70 -22.27 -16.37
C ASP A 132 3.07 -21.09 -17.17
N THR A 133 3.76 -20.62 -18.21
CA THR A 133 3.26 -19.54 -19.07
C THR A 133 2.12 -19.98 -20.00
N ALA A 134 1.88 -21.28 -20.16
CA ALA A 134 0.71 -21.80 -20.85
C ALA A 134 -0.53 -21.85 -19.93
N GLY A 135 -0.33 -21.74 -18.62
CA GLY A 135 -1.37 -21.86 -17.59
C GLY A 135 -1.55 -23.30 -17.10
N ILE A 136 -0.59 -24.18 -17.39
CA ILE A 136 -0.61 -25.58 -16.96
C ILE A 136 -0.05 -25.65 -15.54
N LEU A 137 -0.74 -26.36 -14.65
CA LEU A 137 -0.30 -26.62 -13.28
C LEU A 137 0.98 -27.45 -13.30
N ILE A 138 2.06 -26.91 -12.73
CA ILE A 138 3.37 -27.57 -12.64
C ILE A 138 3.67 -28.14 -11.26
N MET A 139 3.02 -27.61 -10.21
CA MET A 139 3.21 -28.08 -8.85
C MET A 139 2.02 -27.68 -7.97
N GLU A 140 1.63 -28.60 -7.10
CA GLU A 140 0.72 -28.34 -6.00
C GLU A 140 1.28 -28.96 -4.70
N LYS A 141 1.21 -28.19 -3.61
CA LYS A 141 1.53 -28.62 -2.25
C LYS A 141 0.53 -28.00 -1.28
N PHE A 142 0.30 -28.68 -0.16
CA PHE A 142 -0.48 -28.13 0.95
C PHE A 142 0.43 -27.88 2.13
N TYR A 143 0.19 -26.78 2.85
CA TYR A 143 0.98 -26.37 3.99
C TYR A 143 0.10 -26.14 5.21
N ILE A 144 0.64 -26.40 6.40
CA ILE A 144 0.04 -26.03 7.69
C ILE A 144 1.14 -25.36 8.50
N GLY A 145 0.94 -24.10 8.88
CA GLY A 145 1.93 -23.36 9.68
C GLY A 145 3.33 -23.27 9.04
N GLY A 146 3.43 -23.26 7.71
CA GLY A 146 4.68 -23.20 6.96
C GLY A 146 5.32 -24.55 6.65
N GLU A 147 4.83 -25.65 7.22
CA GLU A 147 5.32 -26.99 6.95
C GLU A 147 4.50 -27.69 5.89
N VAL A 148 5.14 -28.51 5.04
CA VAL A 148 4.42 -29.29 4.03
C VAL A 148 3.54 -30.30 4.75
N ALA A 149 2.23 -30.20 4.55
CA ALA A 149 1.29 -31.21 5.00
C ALA A 149 1.51 -32.47 4.15
N THR A 150 2.13 -33.47 4.75
CA THR A 150 2.14 -34.81 4.14
C THR A 150 0.74 -35.38 4.31
N LYS A 151 0.14 -35.87 3.23
CA LYS A 151 -1.03 -36.74 3.36
C LYS A 151 -0.62 -37.86 4.32
N GLY A 152 -1.34 -38.01 5.43
CA GLY A 152 -1.24 -39.22 6.22
C GLY A 152 -1.37 -40.39 5.27
N LYS A 153 -0.43 -41.35 5.33
CA LYS A 153 -0.69 -42.66 4.75
C LYS A 153 -1.92 -43.17 5.48
N ASP A 154 -3.06 -43.16 4.80
CA ASP A 154 -4.22 -43.89 5.24
C ASP A 154 -3.82 -45.38 5.20
N ASN A 155 -3.34 -45.86 6.33
CA ASN A 155 -3.21 -47.27 6.63
C ASN A 155 -4.61 -47.86 6.71
N ASN A 156 -5.24 -48.12 5.57
CA ASN A 156 -6.37 -49.04 5.48
C ASN A 156 -5.98 -50.20 4.56
N ASN A 157 -5.13 -51.05 5.14
CA ASN A 157 -5.14 -52.48 4.87
C ASN A 157 -6.48 -53.02 5.36
N HIS A 158 -7.33 -53.51 4.45
CA HIS A 158 -8.21 -54.67 4.60
C HIS A 158 -8.57 -55.17 3.19
#